data_AF-A0A7C4HT86-F1
#
_entry.id   AF-A0A7C4HT86-F1
#
_cell.length_a   1.000
_cell.length_b   1.000
_cell.length_c   1.000
_cell.angle_alpha   90.00
_cell.angle_beta   90.00
_cell.angle_gamma   90.00
#
_symmetry.space_group_name_H-M   'P 1'
#
loop_
_entity.id
_entity.type
_entity.pdbx_description
1 polymer ?
#
loop_
_entity_poly.entity_id
_entity_poly.type
_entity_poly.pdbx_seq_one_letter_code
_entity_poly.pdbx_strand_id
1 'polypeptide(L)'
;MQGVAVVIGGMVEQGFSAVYATIRDGIVDEVNALAQSSASCEGYKALVCVFLFGGNDATNMVLPVEGAQAYADYSRIRGPLALPEAQVQRIQSKTGGAVYGLHPRLADLRALYEQNRLAVVFNVGTL
;
A
#
# COMPACT_ATOMS: atom_id res chain seq x y z
N MET A 1 15.41 -15.10 7.88
CA MET A 1 14.78 -14.08 8.75
C MET A 1 13.38 -13.81 8.22
N GLN A 2 12.38 -14.08 9.04
CA GLN A 2 10.96 -14.11 8.65
C GLN A 2 10.47 -12.72 8.22
N GLY A 3 9.76 -12.65 7.09
CA GLY A 3 9.18 -11.41 6.56
C GLY A 3 8.06 -10.89 7.45
N VAL A 4 8.02 -9.58 7.67
CA VAL A 4 6.97 -8.92 8.47
C VAL A 4 5.95 -8.33 7.48
N ALA A 5 4.80 -8.96 7.32
CA ALA A 5 3.73 -8.39 6.51
C ALA A 5 2.96 -7.33 7.33
N VAL A 6 3.18 -6.04 7.06
CA VAL A 6 2.33 -4.96 7.62
C VAL A 6 1.30 -4.57 6.57
N VAL A 7 0.06 -5.05 6.75
CA VAL A 7 -1.07 -4.72 5.89
C VAL A 7 -1.58 -3.32 6.26
N ILE A 8 -1.35 -2.32 5.41
CA ILE A 8 -1.94 -1.00 5.57
C ILE A 8 -3.32 -1.01 4.90
N GLY A 9 -4.35 -1.39 5.65
CA GLY A 9 -5.74 -1.29 5.20
C GLY A 9 -6.23 0.14 5.29
N GLY A 10 -6.44 0.79 4.14
CA GLY A 10 -7.22 2.03 4.03
C GLY A 10 -8.66 1.70 3.66
N MET A 11 -9.62 2.20 4.43
CA MET A 11 -11.04 2.13 4.12
C MET A 11 -11.31 2.92 2.84
N VAL A 12 -11.77 2.25 1.78
CA VAL A 12 -12.19 2.91 0.52
C VAL A 12 -13.66 3.27 0.69
N GLU A 13 -13.96 4.55 0.86
CA GLU A 13 -15.33 5.05 0.74
C GLU A 13 -15.77 4.88 -0.72
N GLN A 14 -16.87 4.14 -0.91
CA GLN A 14 -17.46 3.74 -2.18
C GLN A 14 -17.91 4.98 -2.97
N GLY A 15 -17.03 5.57 -3.79
CA GLY A 15 -17.45 6.76 -4.52
C GLY A 15 -16.45 7.40 -5.47
N PHE A 16 -15.57 6.67 -6.18
CA PHE A 16 -14.72 7.29 -7.20
C PHE A 16 -14.46 6.35 -8.40
N SER A 17 -15.30 6.47 -9.43
CA SER A 17 -15.15 5.79 -10.72
C SER A 17 -14.23 6.62 -11.63
N ALA A 18 -12.96 6.23 -11.75
CA ALA A 18 -12.06 6.48 -12.90
C ALA A 18 -10.62 6.01 -12.62
N VAL A 19 -10.17 6.03 -11.36
CA VAL A 19 -8.76 5.70 -10.99
C VAL A 19 -8.56 4.21 -10.69
N TYR A 20 -9.63 3.43 -10.60
CA TYR A 20 -9.61 2.00 -10.26
C TYR A 20 -9.41 1.04 -11.43
N ALA A 21 -9.42 1.53 -12.67
CA ALA A 21 -9.58 0.70 -13.86
C ALA A 21 -8.30 -0.02 -14.35
N THR A 22 -7.16 0.10 -13.65
CA THR A 22 -5.90 -0.55 -14.07
C THR A 22 -5.35 -1.55 -13.04
N ILE A 23 -6.03 -1.79 -11.91
CA ILE A 23 -5.54 -2.66 -10.82
C ILE A 23 -6.41 -3.92 -10.58
N ARG A 24 -7.49 -4.11 -11.36
CA ARG A 24 -8.25 -5.36 -11.43
C ARG A 24 -7.73 -6.14 -12.65
N ASP A 25 -7.04 -7.27 -12.52
CA ASP A 25 -7.59 -8.55 -12.04
C ASP A 25 -6.54 -9.51 -11.44
N GLY A 26 -5.34 -9.05 -11.05
CA GLY A 26 -4.24 -9.97 -10.66
C GLY A 26 -3.92 -10.08 -9.16
N ILE A 27 -4.12 -9.02 -8.38
CA ILE A 27 -3.50 -8.91 -7.04
C ILE A 27 -4.12 -9.84 -6.00
N VAL A 28 -5.43 -10.09 -6.04
CA VAL A 28 -6.09 -10.95 -5.05
C VAL A 28 -5.77 -12.43 -5.31
N ASP A 29 -5.72 -12.83 -6.58
CA ASP A 29 -5.35 -14.18 -7.00
C ASP A 29 -3.85 -14.44 -6.76
N GLU A 30 -2.99 -13.45 -6.99
CA GLU A 30 -1.56 -13.55 -6.67
C GLU A 30 -1.30 -13.59 -5.16
N VAL A 31 -2.01 -12.80 -4.34
CA VAL A 31 -1.90 -12.87 -2.88
C VAL A 31 -2.42 -14.20 -2.34
N ASN A 32 -3.51 -14.73 -2.91
CA ASN A 32 -4.03 -16.05 -2.55
C ASN A 32 -3.06 -17.16 -2.97
N ALA A 33 -2.46 -17.07 -4.16
CA ALA A 33 -1.42 -17.99 -4.63
C ALA A 33 -0.13 -17.89 -3.78
N LEU A 34 0.26 -16.70 -3.32
CA LEU A 34 1.38 -16.51 -2.40
C LEU A 34 1.08 -17.06 -1.00
N ALA A 35 -0.17 -16.94 -0.54
CA ALA A 35 -0.62 -17.52 0.73
C ALA A 35 -0.65 -19.06 0.67
N GLN A 36 -1.09 -19.63 -0.46
CA GLN A 36 -1.11 -21.08 -0.70
C GLN A 36 0.28 -21.67 -0.93
N SER A 37 1.22 -20.88 -1.48
CA SER A 37 2.62 -21.25 -1.67
C SER A 37 3.50 -20.86 -0.49
N SER A 38 2.93 -20.65 0.70
CA SER A 38 3.70 -20.50 1.93
C SER A 38 4.50 -21.77 2.17
N ALA A 39 5.69 -21.81 1.56
CA ALA A 39 6.77 -22.74 1.86
C ALA A 39 6.82 -22.85 3.37
N SER A 40 6.83 -24.09 3.87
CA SER A 40 6.84 -24.43 5.29
C SER A 40 7.81 -23.52 6.03
N CYS A 41 7.29 -22.42 6.57
CA CYS A 41 8.10 -21.45 7.26
C CYS A 41 8.39 -22.09 8.61
N GLU A 42 9.53 -22.78 8.71
CA GLU A 42 9.95 -23.48 9.92
C GLU A 42 10.25 -22.44 11.01
N GLY A 43 9.77 -22.69 12.22
CA GLY A 43 9.92 -21.79 13.38
C GLY A 43 8.64 -21.13 13.87
N TYR A 44 8.78 -20.25 14.87
CA TYR A 44 7.67 -19.55 15.51
C TYR A 44 6.94 -18.64 14.51
N LYS A 45 5.60 -18.70 14.49
CA LYS A 45 4.73 -17.87 13.67
C LYS A 45 3.79 -17.10 14.59
N ALA A 46 3.84 -15.78 14.52
CA ALA A 46 2.87 -14.90 15.15
C ALA A 46 2.36 -13.88 14.13
N LEU A 47 1.05 -13.64 14.14
CA LEU A 47 0.42 -12.56 13.40
C LEU A 47 0.04 -11.46 14.40
N VAL A 48 0.49 -10.24 14.13
CA VAL A 48 0.12 -9.06 14.91
C VAL A 48 -0.77 -8.19 14.04
N CYS A 49 -2.06 -8.14 14.37
CA CYS A 49 -3.03 -7.26 13.70
C CYS A 49 -3.12 -5.94 14.47
N VAL A 50 -2.67 -4.85 13.87
CA VAL A 50 -2.80 -3.50 14.44
C VAL A 50 -3.98 -2.81 13.76
N PHE A 51 -5.06 -2.60 14.50
CA PHE A 51 -6.22 -1.87 14.01
C PHE A 51 -6.08 -0.38 14.32
N LEU A 52 -5.88 0.42 13.27
CA LEU A 52 -5.79 1.88 13.38
C LEU A 52 -7.19 2.50 13.26
N PHE A 53 -8.06 2.18 14.22
CA PHE A 53 -9.41 2.74 14.27
C PHE A 53 -9.36 4.22 14.67
N GLY A 54 -9.60 5.09 13.69
CA GLY A 54 -9.60 6.55 13.85
C GLY A 54 -8.23 7.20 13.59
N GLY A 55 -8.26 8.43 13.09
CA GLY A 55 -7.08 9.30 12.88
C GLY A 55 -6.08 8.85 11.80
N ASN A 56 -6.15 7.59 11.33
CA ASN A 56 -5.28 7.10 10.27
C ASN A 56 -5.73 7.63 8.90
N ASP A 57 -4.85 8.38 8.26
CA ASP A 57 -5.04 8.89 6.92
C ASP A 57 -4.32 8.00 5.90
N ALA A 58 -4.93 6.86 5.57
CA ALA A 58 -4.30 5.84 4.74
C ALA A 58 -3.91 6.35 3.34
N THR A 59 -4.66 7.31 2.79
CA THR A 59 -4.36 7.94 1.50
C THR A 59 -3.09 8.79 1.55
N ASN A 60 -2.71 9.31 2.72
CA ASN A 60 -1.42 10.00 2.91
C ASN A 60 -0.30 9.07 3.38
N MET A 61 -0.60 7.85 3.83
CA MET A 61 0.43 6.84 4.12
C MET A 61 1.07 6.32 2.83
N VAL A 62 0.24 5.96 1.85
CA VAL A 62 0.65 5.47 0.53
C VAL A 62 -0.19 6.16 -0.53
N LEU A 63 0.46 6.91 -1.42
CA LEU A 63 -0.21 7.74 -2.43
C LEU A 63 0.31 7.46 -3.84
N PRO A 64 -0.53 7.62 -4.87
CA PRO A 64 -0.09 7.43 -6.25
C PRO A 64 0.80 8.60 -6.70
N VAL A 65 1.97 8.28 -7.26
CA VAL A 65 2.91 9.26 -7.82
C VAL A 65 3.43 8.82 -9.20
N GLU A 66 2.82 7.79 -9.76
CA GLU A 66 3.14 7.31 -11.09
C GLU A 66 2.58 8.27 -12.16
N GLY A 67 3.49 8.98 -12.81
CA GLY A 67 3.13 9.98 -13.81
C GLY A 67 2.48 11.24 -13.21
N ALA A 68 2.51 12.33 -13.99
CA ALA A 68 2.00 13.62 -13.53
C ALA A 68 0.49 13.59 -13.20
N GLN A 69 -0.28 12.76 -13.91
CA GLN A 69 -1.73 12.70 -13.76
C GLN A 69 -2.16 12.06 -12.44
N ALA A 70 -1.52 10.97 -12.00
CA ALA A 70 -1.96 10.25 -10.81
C ALA A 70 -1.76 11.08 -9.54
N TYR A 71 -0.62 11.79 -9.42
CA TYR A 71 -0.41 12.74 -8.34
C TYR A 71 -1.35 13.94 -8.44
N ALA A 72 -1.62 14.47 -9.64
CA ALA A 72 -2.55 15.59 -9.82
C ALA A 72 -3.97 15.23 -9.37
N ASP A 73 -4.44 14.01 -9.65
CA ASP A 73 -5.73 13.51 -9.20
C ASP A 73 -5.77 13.36 -7.67
N TYR A 74 -4.73 12.77 -7.07
CA TYR A 74 -4.57 12.74 -5.61
C TYR A 74 -4.62 14.15 -5.00
N SER A 75 -3.79 15.07 -5.50
CA SER A 75 -3.68 16.42 -4.96
C SER A 75 -4.99 17.20 -5.09
N ARG A 76 -5.72 17.03 -6.19
CA ARG A 76 -7.04 17.66 -6.41
C ARG A 76 -8.06 17.15 -5.41
N ILE A 77 -8.11 15.83 -5.17
CA ILE A 77 -9.07 15.22 -4.25
C ILE A 77 -8.76 15.58 -2.79
N ARG A 78 -7.46 15.63 -2.42
CA ARG A 78 -7.02 15.93 -1.05
C ARG A 78 -7.00 17.41 -0.70
N GLY A 79 -6.90 18.29 -1.71
CA GLY A 79 -6.82 19.74 -1.52
C GLY A 79 -5.70 20.12 -0.53
N PRO A 80 -6.01 20.83 0.57
CA PRO A 80 -5.00 21.27 1.54
C PRO A 80 -4.35 20.12 2.34
N LEU A 81 -4.92 18.92 2.31
CA LEU A 81 -4.36 17.74 2.97
C LEU A 81 -3.37 16.96 2.08
N ALA A 82 -3.15 17.41 0.83
CA ALA A 82 -2.22 16.76 -0.08
C ALA A 82 -0.78 16.93 0.40
N LEU A 83 -0.02 15.83 0.41
CA LEU A 83 1.43 15.89 0.59
C LEU A 83 2.08 16.44 -0.68
N PRO A 84 3.02 17.40 -0.57
CA PRO A 84 3.81 17.83 -1.71
C PRO A 84 4.61 16.66 -2.29
N GLU A 85 4.55 16.46 -3.61
CA GLU A 85 5.23 15.36 -4.30
C GLU A 85 6.74 15.29 -4.01
N ALA A 86 7.38 16.44 -3.79
CA ALA A 86 8.80 16.52 -3.45
C ALA A 86 9.14 15.93 -2.06
N GLN A 87 8.16 15.79 -1.18
CA GLN A 87 8.34 15.29 0.19
C GLN A 87 8.06 13.78 0.32
N VAL A 88 7.52 13.15 -0.73
CA VAL A 88 7.14 11.73 -0.69
C VAL A 88 8.33 10.83 -0.92
N GLN A 89 8.32 9.68 -0.25
CA GLN A 89 9.33 8.67 -0.41
C GLN A 89 8.90 7.65 -1.45
N ARG A 90 9.50 7.67 -2.64
CA ARG A 90 9.08 6.77 -3.73
C ARG A 90 9.46 5.31 -3.45
N ILE A 91 8.52 4.42 -3.74
CA ILE A 91 8.68 2.96 -3.78
C ILE A 91 8.14 2.45 -5.11
N GLN A 92 8.79 1.44 -5.67
CA GLN A 92 8.32 0.77 -6.88
C GLN A 92 7.66 -0.55 -6.51
N SER A 93 6.42 -0.74 -6.96
CA SER A 93 5.66 -1.96 -6.78
C SER A 93 6.45 -3.15 -7.32
N LYS A 94 6.67 -4.15 -6.48
CA LYS A 94 7.23 -5.45 -6.90
C LYS A 94 6.28 -6.22 -7.81
N THR A 95 5.01 -5.83 -7.83
CA THR A 95 3.94 -6.43 -8.60
C THR A 95 3.41 -5.38 -9.59
N GLY A 96 3.67 -5.56 -10.88
CA GLY A 96 3.20 -4.64 -11.93
C GLY A 96 4.01 -3.34 -12.14
N GLY A 97 5.04 -3.07 -11.35
CA GLY A 97 6.03 -2.01 -11.63
C GLY A 97 5.60 -0.56 -11.36
N ALA A 98 4.35 -0.34 -10.96
CA ALA A 98 3.80 0.99 -10.62
C ALA A 98 4.60 1.70 -9.51
N VAL A 99 4.63 3.04 -9.55
CA VAL A 99 5.36 3.85 -8.56
C VAL A 99 4.40 4.52 -7.58
N TYR A 100 4.67 4.31 -6.29
CA TYR A 100 3.92 4.92 -5.19
C TYR A 100 4.82 5.81 -4.34
N GLY A 101 4.23 6.78 -3.66
CA GLY A 101 4.86 7.56 -2.61
C GLY A 101 4.47 7.02 -1.24
N LEU A 102 5.42 7.00 -0.32
CA LEU A 102 5.17 6.84 1.11
C LEU A 102 5.26 8.19 1.81
N HIS A 103 4.50 8.35 2.89
CA HIS A 103 4.62 9.52 3.77
C HIS A 103 6.09 9.72 4.23
N PRO A 104 6.60 10.96 4.31
CA PRO A 104 7.99 11.23 4.72
C PRO A 104 8.37 10.62 6.09
N ARG A 105 7.39 10.46 6.99
CA ARG A 105 7.56 9.85 8.32
C ARG A 105 7.65 8.32 8.30
N LEU A 106 7.53 7.66 7.14
CA LEU A 106 7.56 6.19 7.00
C LEU A 106 8.88 5.69 6.40
N ALA A 107 10.00 6.39 6.64
CA ALA A 107 11.30 6.02 6.07
C ALA A 107 11.77 4.61 6.49
N ASP A 108 11.49 4.22 7.74
CA ASP A 108 11.82 2.88 8.23
C ASP A 108 11.00 1.79 7.50
N LEU A 109 9.73 2.08 7.19
CA LEU A 109 8.90 1.17 6.40
C LEU A 109 9.39 1.07 4.95
N ARG A 110 9.87 2.18 4.36
CA ARG A 110 10.53 2.16 3.04
C ARG A 110 11.72 1.20 3.04
N ALA A 111 12.57 1.26 4.06
CA ALA A 111 13.72 0.36 4.17
C ALA A 111 13.29 -1.11 4.28
N LEU A 112 12.22 -1.41 5.03
CA LEU A 112 11.65 -2.76 5.08
C LEU A 112 11.07 -3.21 3.74
N TYR A 113 10.41 -2.31 3.00
CA TYR A 113 9.87 -2.58 1.66
C TYR A 113 10.99 -2.92 0.67
N GLU A 114 12.07 -2.13 0.65
CA GLU A 114 13.25 -2.37 -0.19
C GLU A 114 13.93 -3.70 0.12
N GLN A 115 13.86 -4.16 1.37
CA GLN A 115 14.37 -5.46 1.82
C GLN A 115 13.43 -6.64 1.51
N ASN A 116 12.31 -6.43 0.83
CA ASN A 116 11.24 -7.44 0.64
C ASN A 116 10.69 -7.99 1.98
N ARG A 117 10.72 -7.16 3.03
CA ARG A 117 10.24 -7.49 4.38
C ARG A 117 8.98 -6.70 4.75
N LEU A 118 8.35 -6.05 3.79
CA LEU A 118 7.07 -5.35 3.90
C LEU A 118 6.32 -5.49 2.58
N ALA A 119 5.03 -5.75 2.65
CA ALA A 119 4.11 -5.70 1.52
C ALA A 119 2.98 -4.71 1.82
N VAL A 120 2.55 -3.96 0.82
CA VAL A 120 1.39 -3.06 0.91
C VAL A 120 0.26 -3.69 0.11
N VAL A 121 -0.92 -3.80 0.73
CA VAL A 121 -2.11 -4.37 0.09
C VAL A 121 -3.22 -3.34 0.17
N PHE A 122 -3.72 -2.93 -1.00
CA PHE A 122 -4.85 -2.02 -1.11
C PHE A 122 -6.17 -2.78 -1.04
N ASN A 123 -7.25 -2.07 -0.71
CA ASN A 123 -8.64 -2.55 -0.80
C ASN A 123 -8.95 -3.75 0.11
N VAL A 124 -8.31 -3.78 1.28
CA VAL A 124 -8.58 -4.78 2.31
C VAL A 124 -9.74 -4.28 3.18
N GLY A 125 -10.89 -4.96 3.10
CA GLY A 125 -12.09 -4.67 3.89
C GLY A 125 -13.13 -5.77 3.74
N THR A 126 -14.16 -5.78 4.59
CA THR A 126 -15.33 -6.65 4.40
C THR A 126 -16.14 -6.10 3.23
N LEU A 127 -16.23 -6.88 2.14
CA LEU A 127 -17.09 -6.58 0.98
C LEU A 127 -18.57 -6.57 1.38
#